data_AF-A0A1W9TL63-F1
#
_entry.id   AF-A0A1W9TL63-F1
#
_cell.length_a   1.000
_cell.length_b   1.000
_cell.length_c   1.000
_cell.angle_alpha   90.00
_cell.angle_beta   90.00
_cell.angle_gamma   90.00
#
_symmetry.space_group_name_H-M   'P 1'
#
loop_
_entity.id
_entity.type
_entity.pdbx_description
1 polymer ?
#
loop_
_entity_poly.entity_id
_entity_poly.type
_entity_poly.pdbx_seq_one_letter_code
_entity_poly.pdbx_strand_id
1 'polypeptide(L)' 'MGQLTIYIDNETEKKMTNMVKKSGVSKSKWVAELIRGKIANSWPDSVIQLAGAWKDMPTAEAIRKNMGRDSDREKI' A
#
# COMPACT_ATOMS: atom_id res chain seq x y z
N MET A 1 -28.45 4.86 -0.71
CA MET A 1 -27.23 4.06 -0.43
C MET A 1 -27.30 2.79 -1.26
N GLY A 2 -26.20 2.36 -1.87
CA GLY A 2 -26.15 1.12 -2.66
C GLY A 2 -25.97 -0.10 -1.76
N GLN A 3 -26.63 -1.20 -2.11
CA GLN A 3 -26.45 -2.51 -1.48
C GLN A 3 -25.62 -3.42 -2.40
N LEU A 4 -24.67 -4.15 -1.83
CA LEU A 4 -23.81 -5.09 -2.54
C LEU A 4 -23.98 -6.49 -1.93
N THR A 5 -24.38 -7.45 -2.75
CA THR A 5 -24.37 -8.89 -2.43
C THR A 5 -23.36 -9.56 -3.34
N ILE A 6 -22.38 -10.24 -2.76
CA ILE A 6 -21.32 -10.94 -3.51
C ILE A 6 -21.18 -12.37 -3.01
N TYR A 7 -20.89 -13.27 -3.93
CA TYR A 7 -20.43 -14.62 -3.61
C TYR A 7 -18.90 -14.58 -3.47
N ILE A 8 -18.40 -15.17 -2.40
CA ILE A 8 -16.97 -15.38 -2.17
C ILE A 8 -16.76 -16.83 -1.75
N ASP A 9 -15.60 -17.38 -2.04
CA ASP A 9 -15.25 -18.71 -1.59
C ASP A 9 -14.96 -18.74 -0.07
N ASN A 10 -14.95 -19.95 0.49
CA ASN A 10 -14.75 -20.18 1.91
C ASN A 10 -13.40 -19.67 2.43
N GLU A 11 -12.35 -19.69 1.60
CA GLU A 11 -11.02 -19.22 1.99
C GLU A 11 -11.02 -17.70 2.12
N THR A 12 -11.60 -17.00 1.14
CA THR A 12 -11.79 -15.55 1.14
C THR A 12 -12.62 -15.10 2.33
N GLU A 13 -13.73 -15.78 2.64
CA GLU A 13 -14.55 -15.45 3.81
C GLU A 13 -13.78 -15.59 5.13
N LYS A 14 -13.00 -16.68 5.28
CA LYS A 14 -12.15 -16.90 6.46
C LYS A 14 -11.13 -15.78 6.63
N LYS A 15 -10.43 -15.39 5.55
CA LYS A 15 -9.44 -14.30 5.57
C LYS A 15 -10.09 -12.96 5.93
N MET A 16 -11.24 -12.64 5.34
CA MET A 16 -12.01 -11.43 5.67
C MET A 16 -12.37 -11.41 7.16
N THR A 17 -12.94 -12.50 7.67
CA THR A 17 -13.38 -12.58 9.07
C THR A 17 -12.22 -12.40 10.05
N ASN A 18 -11.05 -12.98 9.75
CA ASN A 18 -9.85 -12.80 10.56
C ASN A 18 -9.35 -11.34 10.54
N MET A 19 -9.38 -10.69 9.38
CA MET A 19 -8.96 -9.29 9.24
C MET A 19 -9.88 -8.34 10.00
N VAL A 20 -11.19 -8.54 9.88
CA VAL A 20 -12.23 -7.78 10.60
C VAL A 20 -12.05 -7.91 12.11
N LYS A 21 -11.82 -9.13 12.62
CA LYS A 21 -11.53 -9.35 14.05
C LYS A 21 -10.29 -8.60 14.53
N LYS A 22 -9.22 -8.59 13.73
CA LYS A 22 -7.95 -7.90 14.08
C LYS A 22 -8.07 -6.37 14.04
N SER A 23 -8.84 -5.85 13.09
CA SER A 23 -8.98 -4.40 12.87
C SER A 23 -10.10 -3.75 13.68
N GLY A 24 -11.04 -4.53 14.21
CA GLY A 24 -12.17 -4.02 15.00
C GLY A 24 -13.24 -3.30 14.18
N VAL A 25 -13.18 -3.35 12.84
CA VAL A 25 -14.17 -2.72 11.95
C VAL A 25 -15.18 -3.74 11.43
N SER A 26 -16.41 -3.32 11.14
CA SER A 26 -17.43 -4.23 10.58
C SER A 26 -17.06 -4.74 9.17
N LYS A 27 -17.60 -5.91 8.78
CA LYS A 27 -17.39 -6.50 7.44
C LYS A 27 -17.71 -5.49 6.32
N SER A 28 -18.87 -4.82 6.39
CA SER A 28 -19.31 -3.86 5.38
C SER A 28 -18.37 -2.65 5.30
N LYS A 29 -17.91 -2.13 6.44
CA LYS A 29 -16.92 -1.03 6.46
C LYS A 29 -15.60 -1.48 5.84
N TRP A 30 -15.11 -2.66 6.20
CA TRP A 30 -13.88 -3.22 5.65
C TRP A 30 -13.93 -3.36 4.12
N VAL A 31 -15.02 -3.91 3.57
CA VAL A 31 -15.21 -4.02 2.11
C VAL A 31 -15.27 -2.64 1.45
N ALA A 32 -15.99 -1.69 2.04
CA ALA A 32 -16.10 -0.34 1.48
C ALA A 32 -14.76 0.43 1.49
N GLU A 33 -13.93 0.26 2.53
CA GLU A 33 -12.56 0.79 2.54
C GLU A 33 -11.67 0.09 1.52
N LEU A 34 -11.80 -1.23 1.35
CA LEU A 34 -11.02 -1.97 0.36
C LEU A 34 -11.34 -1.53 -1.07
N ILE A 35 -12.61 -1.30 -1.40
CA ILE A 35 -13.02 -0.74 -2.69
C ILE A 35 -12.43 0.65 -2.88
N ARG A 36 -12.57 1.54 -1.88
CA ARG A 36 -12.00 2.90 -1.93
C ARG A 36 -10.49 2.89 -2.13
N GLY A 37 -9.77 2.03 -1.42
CA GLY A 37 -8.32 1.88 -1.58
C GLY A 37 -7.90 1.34 -2.95
N LYS A 38 -8.73 0.51 -3.59
CA LYS A 38 -8.45 -0.02 -4.95
C LYS A 38 -8.70 0.98 -6.07
N ILE A 39 -9.61 1.93 -5.88
CA ILE A 39 -9.90 2.99 -6.85
C ILE A 39 -9.14 4.29 -6.57
N ALA A 40 -8.40 4.35 -5.46
CA ALA A 40 -7.61 5.53 -5.11
C ALA A 40 -6.49 5.73 -6.14
N ASN A 41 -6.46 6.91 -6.76
CA ASN A 41 -5.40 7.32 -7.70
C ASN A 41 -4.24 8.04 -7.01
N SER A 42 -4.26 8.11 -5.67
CA SER A 42 -3.27 8.78 -4.85
C SER A 42 -2.73 7.83 -3.79
N TRP A 43 -1.50 8.09 -3.35
CA TRP A 43 -0.94 7.42 -2.19
C TRP A 43 -1.78 7.74 -0.92
N PRO A 44 -1.89 6.79 0.02
CA PRO A 44 -2.48 7.08 1.34
C PRO A 44 -1.71 8.19 2.05
N ASP A 45 -2.39 9.00 2.86
CA ASP A 45 -1.77 10.09 3.62
C ASP A 45 -0.61 9.60 4.50
N SER A 46 -0.73 8.40 5.08
CA SER A 46 0.33 7.79 5.86
C SER A 46 1.62 7.56 5.06
N VAL A 47 1.52 7.31 3.76
CA VAL A 47 2.68 7.15 2.87
C VAL A 47 3.23 8.52 2.48
N ILE A 48 2.36 9.49 2.18
CA ILE A 48 2.77 10.86 1.85
C ILE A 48 3.55 11.48 3.02
N GLN A 49 3.09 11.26 4.25
CA GLN A 49 3.74 11.78 5.45
C GLN A 49 5.12 11.18 5.71
N LEU A 50 5.47 10.04 5.11
CA LEU A 50 6.82 9.49 5.23
C LEU A 50 7.85 10.27 4.40
N ALA A 51 7.43 11.03 3.39
CA ALA A 51 8.33 11.86 2.60
C ALA A 51 8.99 12.93 3.49
N GLY A 52 10.29 12.77 3.75
CA GLY A 52 11.05 13.67 4.62
C GLY A 52 10.89 13.40 6.12
N ALA A 53 10.23 12.30 6.52
CA ALA A 53 10.06 11.94 7.94
C ALA A 53 11.37 11.46 8.61
N TRP A 54 12.31 10.91 7.83
CA TRP A 54 13.61 10.48 8.34
C TRP A 54 14.56 11.67 8.52
N LYS A 55 14.85 11.98 9.78
CA LYS A 55 15.70 13.12 10.18
C LYS A 55 17.16 12.94 9.78
N ASP A 56 17.61 11.70 9.68
CA ASP A 56 18.98 11.26 9.45
C ASP A 56 19.18 10.64 8.05
N MET A 57 18.21 10.83 7.14
CA MET A 57 18.34 10.32 5.78
C MET A 57 19.50 11.05 5.06
N PRO A 58 20.51 10.31 4.55
CA PRO A 58 21.63 10.91 3.84
C PRO A 58 21.14 11.58 2.54
N THR A 59 21.82 12.64 2.12
CA THR A 59 21.50 13.31 0.85
C THR A 59 21.79 12.38 -0.33
N ALA A 60 21.16 12.66 -1.47
CA ALA A 60 21.41 11.91 -2.70
C ALA A 60 22.90 11.94 -3.09
N GLU A 61 23.60 13.05 -2.86
CA GLU A 61 25.04 13.15 -3.10
C GLU A 61 25.85 12.26 -2.13
N ALA A 62 25.48 12.24 -0.84
CA ALA A 62 26.13 11.40 0.15
C ALA A 62 26.00 9.90 -0.17
N ILE A 63 24.82 9.47 -0.64
CA ILE A 63 24.58 8.09 -1.09
C ILE A 63 25.43 7.79 -2.33
N ARG A 64 25.43 8.68 -3.33
CA ARG A 64 26.13 8.47 -4.61
C ARG A 64 27.65 8.54 -4.50
N LYS A 65 28.20 9.17 -3.45
CA LYS A 65 29.64 9.36 -3.27
C LYS A 65 30.46 8.07 -3.37
N ASN A 66 29.89 6.94 -2.94
CA ASN A 66 30.53 5.63 -2.96
C ASN A 66 29.87 4.64 -3.94
N MET A 67 28.96 5.10 -4.79
CA MET A 67 28.35 4.25 -5.81
C MET A 67 29.33 4.06 -6.97
N GLY A 68 29.47 2.81 -7.44
CA GLY A 68 30.21 2.52 -8.66
C GLY A 68 29.56 3.18 -9.88
N ARG A 69 30.31 3.28 -10.98
CA ARG A 69 29.71 3.66 -12.27
C ARG A 69 28.76 2.56 -12.72
N ASP A 70 27.55 2.96 -13.11
CA ASP A 70 26.64 2.07 -13.82
C ASP A 70 27.33 1.56 -15.10
N SER A 71 27.17 0.27 -15.38
CA SER A 71 27.60 -0.31 -16.66
C SER A 71 26.76 0.27 -17.79
N ASP A 72 27.38 0.43 -18.96
CA ASP A 72 26.64 0.83 -20.16
C ASP A 72 25.52 -0.17 -20.46
N ARG A 73 24.38 0.36 -20.91
CA ARG A 73 23.28 -0.47 -21.42
C ARG A 73 23.78 -1.27 -22.63
N GLU A 74 23.35 -2.53 -22.75
CA GLU A 74 23.68 -3.36 -23.91
C GLU A 74 23.35 -2.64 -25.22
N LYS A 75 24.21 -2.79 -26.23
CA LYS A 75 23.98 -2.26 -27.57
C LYS A 75 22.85 -3.07 -28.23
N ILE A 76 21.89 -2.35 -28.81
CA ILE A 76 20.80 -2.91 -29.63
C ILE A 76 21.39 -3.49 -30.92
#